data_AF-A0A0G1ZN37-F1
#
_entry.id   AF-A0A0G1ZN37-F1
#
_cell.length_a   1.000
_cell.length_b   1.000
_cell.length_c   1.000
_cell.angle_alpha   90.00
_cell.angle_beta   90.00
_cell.angle_gamma   90.00
#
_symmetry.space_group_name_H-M   'P 1'
#
loop_
_entity.id
_entity.type
_entity.pdbx_description
1 polymer ?
#
loop_
_entity_poly.entity_id
_entity_poly.type
_entity_poly.pdbx_seq_one_letter_code
_entity_poly.pdbx_strand_id
1 'polypeptide(L)'
;KRTLVPSTHQIVHLILGDGRELLVSPGHPTVDGRTISNLVSGDVYDGASVVSTQRVIYGEKATYDILPSGDTGFYWADGILIGSTLR
;
A
#
# COMPACT_ATOMS: atom_id res chain seq x y z
N LYS A 1 -0.32 -13.48 -4.78
CA LYS A 1 0.48 -14.30 -3.84
C LYS A 1 0.00 -14.05 -2.42
N ARG A 2 -0.34 -15.11 -1.69
CA ARG A 2 -0.72 -15.04 -0.26
C ARG A 2 0.53 -15.17 0.61
N THR A 3 0.62 -14.39 1.68
CA THR A 3 1.71 -14.45 2.66
C THR A 3 1.12 -14.46 4.07
N LEU A 4 1.45 -15.49 4.87
CA LEU A 4 1.03 -15.57 6.27
C LEU A 4 1.80 -14.55 7.11
N VAL A 5 1.13 -14.00 8.12
CA VAL A 5 1.72 -13.00 9.02
C VAL A 5 1.42 -13.34 10.50
N PRO A 6 2.30 -12.98 11.43
CA PRO A 6 2.04 -13.16 12.86
C PRO A 6 0.96 -12.20 13.36
N SER A 7 0.36 -12.47 14.53
CA SER A 7 -0.64 -11.58 15.17
C SER A 7 -0.07 -10.21 15.59
N THR A 8 1.25 -10.07 15.64
CA THR A 8 1.95 -8.81 15.91
C THR A 8 2.28 -8.03 14.63
N HIS A 9 1.85 -8.51 13.46
CA HIS A 9 2.14 -7.87 12.19
C HIS A 9 1.57 -6.45 12.16
N GLN A 10 2.37 -5.52 11.65
CA GLN A 10 1.95 -4.14 11.44
C GLN A 10 1.82 -3.84 9.96
N ILE A 11 0.77 -3.10 9.63
CA ILE A 11 0.47 -2.64 8.28
C ILE A 11 0.37 -1.11 8.28
N VAL A 12 0.57 -0.47 7.12
CA VAL A 12 0.33 0.97 6.99
C VAL A 12 -1.15 1.19 6.66
N HIS A 13 -1.82 2.05 7.43
CA HIS A 13 -3.10 2.64 7.05
C HIS A 13 -2.82 3.94 6.32
N LEU A 14 -2.78 3.84 4.98
CA LEU A 14 -2.67 4.98 4.10
C LEU A 14 -4.04 5.64 3.98
N ILE A 15 -4.10 6.95 4.22
CA ILE A 15 -5.31 7.76 3.99
C ILE A 15 -4.93 8.92 3.08
N LEU A 16 -5.70 9.12 2.02
CA LEU A 16 -5.57 10.24 1.08
C LEU A 16 -6.64 11.31 1.36
N GLY A 17 -6.35 12.55 0.98
CA GLY A 17 -7.18 13.72 1.25
C GLY A 17 -8.51 13.74 0.50
N ASP A 18 -8.67 12.87 -0.49
CA ASP A 18 -9.92 12.64 -1.21
C ASP A 18 -10.78 11.52 -0.59
N GLY A 19 -10.36 10.96 0.55
CA GLY A 19 -11.09 9.95 1.31
C GLY A 19 -10.76 8.50 0.94
N ARG A 20 -9.92 8.26 -0.07
CA ARG A 20 -9.42 6.90 -0.35
C ARG A 20 -8.50 6.45 0.78
N GLU A 21 -8.60 5.17 1.13
CA GLU A 21 -7.76 4.55 2.14
C GLU A 21 -7.31 3.14 1.73
N LEU A 22 -6.20 2.69 2.29
CA LEU A 22 -5.65 1.37 2.01
C LEU A 22 -4.85 0.84 3.21
N LEU A 23 -5.11 -0.40 3.59
CA LEU A 23 -4.24 -1.18 4.47
C LEU A 23 -3.25 -1.97 3.62
N VAL A 24 -1.98 -1.56 3.63
CA VAL A 24 -0.95 -2.14 2.76
C VAL A 24 0.38 -2.35 3.48
N SER A 25 1.08 -3.42 3.13
CA SER A 25 2.38 -3.74 3.73
C SER A 25 3.38 -2.60 3.50
N PRO A 26 4.20 -2.24 4.51
CA PRO A 26 5.18 -1.15 4.46
C PRO A 26 6.04 -1.06 3.19
N GLY A 27 6.43 -2.21 2.63
CA GLY A 27 7.38 -2.32 1.54
C GLY A 27 6.77 -2.39 0.14
N HIS A 28 5.44 -2.27 0.00
CA HIS A 28 4.82 -2.21 -1.32
C HIS A 28 5.35 -0.98 -2.09
N PRO A 29 5.72 -1.13 -3.37
CA PRO A 29 6.16 0.00 -4.18
C PRO A 29 5.01 0.98 -4.44
N THR A 30 5.34 2.26 -4.46
CA THR A 30 4.52 3.29 -5.08
C THR A 30 4.82 3.36 -6.58
N VAL A 31 3.96 4.03 -7.36
CA VAL A 31 4.22 4.21 -8.80
C VAL A 31 5.37 5.16 -9.13
N ASP A 32 5.77 5.99 -8.18
CA ASP A 32 6.88 6.94 -8.32
C ASP A 32 8.22 6.39 -7.79
N GLY A 33 8.30 5.08 -7.52
CA GLY A 33 9.54 4.38 -7.17
C GLY A 33 9.91 4.41 -5.68
N ARG A 34 9.06 4.97 -4.83
CA ARG A 34 9.17 4.90 -3.36
C ARG A 34 8.53 3.61 -2.83
N THR A 35 8.53 3.44 -1.51
CA THR A 35 7.66 2.46 -0.83
C THR A 35 6.54 3.18 -0.08
N ILE A 36 5.47 2.49 0.26
CA ILE A 36 4.38 3.07 1.06
C ILE A 36 4.89 3.67 2.38
N SER A 37 5.87 3.05 3.04
CA SER A 37 6.48 3.61 4.28
C SER A 37 7.33 4.85 4.06
N ASN A 38 7.66 5.22 2.83
CA ASN A 38 8.35 6.48 2.53
C ASN A 38 7.40 7.64 2.24
N LEU A 39 6.08 7.38 2.13
CA LEU A 39 5.09 8.44 2.05
C LEU A 39 4.97 9.13 3.42
N VAL A 40 4.91 10.46 3.41
CA VAL A 40 4.68 11.28 4.60
C VAL A 40 3.47 12.19 4.41
N SER A 41 2.83 12.59 5.50
CA SER A 41 1.69 13.51 5.45
C SER A 41 2.06 14.81 4.72
N GLY A 42 1.20 15.24 3.80
CA GLY A 42 1.42 16.39 2.93
C GLY A 42 2.01 16.06 1.56
N ASP A 43 2.60 14.87 1.37
CA ASP A 43 2.98 14.39 0.04
C ASP A 43 1.76 14.31 -0.89
N VAL A 44 1.97 14.47 -2.20
CA VAL A 44 0.94 14.12 -3.19
C VAL A 44 1.21 12.72 -3.70
N TYR A 45 0.22 11.84 -3.60
CA TYR A 45 0.26 10.49 -4.12
C TYR A 45 -1.04 10.16 -4.85
N ASP A 46 -0.92 9.62 -6.06
CA ASP A 46 -2.05 9.26 -6.93
C ASP A 46 -3.10 10.39 -7.07
N GLY A 47 -2.59 11.63 -7.21
CA GLY A 47 -3.42 12.84 -7.41
C GLY A 47 -4.01 13.45 -6.14
N ALA A 48 -3.80 12.87 -4.96
CA ALA A 48 -4.34 13.38 -3.68
C ALA A 48 -3.26 13.55 -2.62
N SER A 49 -3.49 14.43 -1.64
CA SER A 49 -2.56 14.63 -0.52
C SER A 49 -2.60 13.44 0.44
N VAL A 50 -1.45 12.92 0.86
CA VAL A 50 -1.34 11.93 1.93
C VAL A 50 -1.72 12.60 3.25
N VAL A 51 -2.73 12.06 3.92
CA VAL A 51 -3.20 12.50 5.24
C VAL A 51 -2.50 11.71 6.34
N SER A 52 -2.41 10.39 6.18
CA SER A 52 -1.82 9.49 7.18
C SER A 52 -1.12 8.31 6.52
N THR A 53 -0.02 7.87 7.13
CA THR A 53 0.69 6.61 6.85
C THR A 53 0.96 5.84 8.15
N GLN A 54 0.03 5.95 9.11
CA GLN A 54 0.19 5.34 10.44
C GLN A 54 0.33 3.81 10.36
N ARG A 55 1.25 3.27 11.16
CA ARG A 55 1.35 1.81 11.38
C ARG A 55 0.33 1.36 12.42
N VAL A 56 -0.45 0.35 12.07
CA VAL A 56 -1.47 -0.25 12.94
C VAL A 56 -1.27 -1.76 13.02
N ILE A 57 -1.73 -2.39 14.11
CA ILE A 57 -1.75 -3.85 14.22
C ILE A 57 -2.73 -4.41 13.18
N TYR A 58 -2.25 -5.35 12.37
CA TYR A 58 -3.05 -6.02 11.37
C TYR A 58 -3.77 -7.22 11.99
N GLY A 59 -5.10 -7.18 12.02
CA GLY A 59 -5.92 -8.22 12.67
C GLY A 59 -6.04 -9.52 11.90
N GLU A 60 -5.64 -9.55 10.63
CA GLU A 60 -5.79 -10.70 9.75
C GLU A 60 -4.56 -11.61 9.74
N LYS A 61 -4.74 -12.85 9.28
CA LYS A 61 -3.71 -13.90 9.30
C LYS A 61 -2.77 -13.87 8.08
N ALA A 62 -3.09 -13.10 7.06
CA ALA A 62 -2.33 -13.08 5.81
C ALA A 62 -2.54 -11.79 5.02
N THR A 63 -1.51 -11.38 4.30
CA THR A 63 -1.59 -10.34 3.26
C THR A 63 -1.56 -10.98 1.88
N TYR A 64 -1.93 -10.19 0.87
CA TYR A 64 -2.02 -10.61 -0.51
C TYR A 64 -1.37 -9.57 -1.42
N ASP A 65 -0.71 -10.05 -2.45
CA ASP A 65 -0.17 -9.22 -3.54
C ASP A 65 -0.65 -9.75 -4.89
N ILE A 66 -0.78 -8.87 -5.88
CA ILE A 66 -1.25 -9.20 -7.23
C ILE A 66 -0.07 -9.11 -8.19
N LEU A 67 0.10 -10.13 -9.04
CA LEU A 67 1.00 -10.05 -10.19
C LEU A 67 0.14 -9.64 -11.39
N PRO A 68 0.10 -8.34 -11.77
CA PRO A 68 -0.61 -7.92 -12.97
C PRO A 68 0.11 -8.45 -14.21
N SER A 69 -0.64 -8.76 -15.27
CA SER A 69 -0.07 -9.26 -16.53
C SER A 69 0.55 -8.19 -17.42
N GLY A 70 0.46 -6.92 -17.03
CA GLY A 70 1.02 -5.79 -17.77
C GLY A 70 2.44 -5.44 -17.35
N ASP A 71 3.16 -4.74 -18.22
CA ASP A 71 4.61 -4.51 -18.10
C ASP A 71 5.00 -3.53 -16.97
N THR A 72 4.05 -2.77 -16.43
CA THR A 72 4.32 -1.80 -15.36
C THR A 72 4.48 -2.44 -13.99
N GLY A 73 3.89 -3.62 -13.78
CA GLY A 73 3.79 -4.21 -12.44
C GLY A 73 2.82 -3.48 -11.51
N PHE A 74 2.01 -2.53 -12.02
CA PHE A 74 1.08 -1.72 -11.21
C PHE A 74 -0.34 -2.29 -11.21
N TYR A 75 -1.04 -2.11 -10.09
CA TYR A 75 -2.44 -2.49 -9.95
C TYR A 75 -3.19 -1.56 -9.00
N TRP A 76 -4.52 -1.58 -9.08
CA TRP A 76 -5.40 -0.75 -8.27
C TRP A 76 -5.84 -1.55 -7.04
N ALA A 77 -5.65 -0.98 -5.86
CA ALA A 77 -6.17 -1.50 -4.59
C ALA A 77 -6.99 -0.42 -3.92
N ASP A 78 -8.28 -0.67 -3.68
CA ASP A 78 -9.23 0.29 -3.10
C ASP A 78 -9.22 1.66 -3.80
N GLY A 79 -9.03 1.65 -5.12
CA GLY A 79 -8.99 2.85 -5.95
C GLY A 79 -7.68 3.64 -5.87
N ILE A 80 -6.65 3.13 -5.21
CA ILE A 80 -5.30 3.69 -5.16
C ILE A 80 -4.39 2.86 -6.06
N LEU A 81 -3.70 3.52 -6.99
CA LEU A 81 -2.73 2.86 -7.84
C LEU A 81 -1.42 2.58 -7.07
N ILE A 82 -0.96 1.33 -7.03
CA ILE A 82 0.27 0.90 -6.36
C ILE A 82 1.05 -0.12 -7.21
N GLY A 83 2.31 -0.39 -6.83
CA GLY A 83 3.12 -1.43 -7.46
C GLY A 83 3.03 -2.79 -6.76
N SER A 84 3.23 -3.84 -7.55
CA SER A 84 3.43 -5.21 -7.08
C SER A 84 4.84 -5.41 -6.54
N THR A 85 4.98 -6.28 -5.54
CA THR A 85 6.28 -6.82 -5.12
C THR A 85 6.69 -8.04 -5.96
N LEU A 86 5.79 -8.55 -6.80
CA LEU A 86 5.99 -9.72 -7.65
C LEU A 86 6.59 -9.32 -9.01
N ARG A 87 7.25 -10.29 -9.64
CA ARG A 87 7.82 -10.19 -11.00
C ARG A 87 7.54 -11.49 -11.74
#